data_AF-A0A136MRH7-F1
#
_entry.id   AF-A0A136MRH7-F1
#
_cell.length_a   1.000
_cell.length_b   1.000
_cell.length_c   1.000
_cell.angle_alpha   90.00
_cell.angle_beta   90.00
_cell.angle_gamma   90.00
#
_symmetry.space_group_name_H-M   'P 1'
#
loop_
_entity.id
_entity.type
_entity.pdbx_description
1 polymer ?
#
loop_
_entity_poly.entity_id
_entity_poly.type
_entity_poly.pdbx_seq_one_letter_code
_entity_poly.pdbx_strand_id
1 'polypeptide(L)'
;MQPLSDDYIKFIRYRQHFIEKTDEGILAYISNNSFIDGIIHRKMREELMNTFDKIYILDLHGNAKKKETAPDGSIDQNVFDIMQGVSINIFVKKKQNS
;
A
#
# COMPACT_ATOMS: atom_id res chain seq x y z
N MET A 1 0.96 11.41 -16.52
CA MET A 1 1.16 10.12 -15.82
C MET A 1 -0.20 9.58 -15.43
N GLN A 2 -0.56 8.35 -15.81
CA GLN A 2 -1.77 7.68 -15.33
C GLN A 2 -1.41 6.95 -14.03
N PRO A 3 -1.74 7.47 -12.84
CA PRO A 3 -1.15 6.93 -11.61
C PRO A 3 -1.72 5.56 -11.25
N LEU A 4 -2.91 5.20 -11.76
CA LEU A 4 -3.48 3.85 -11.63
C LEU A 4 -2.71 2.79 -12.44
N SER A 5 -1.86 3.22 -13.38
CA SER A 5 -1.03 2.35 -14.21
C SER A 5 0.37 2.14 -13.64
N ASP A 6 0.63 2.65 -12.42
CA ASP A 6 1.86 2.40 -11.68
C ASP A 6 2.02 0.90 -11.42
N ASP A 7 3.25 0.41 -11.55
CA ASP A 7 3.54 -1.02 -11.52
C ASP A 7 3.23 -1.63 -10.15
N TYR A 8 3.40 -0.87 -9.05
CA TYR A 8 3.04 -1.39 -7.73
C TYR A 8 1.55 -1.70 -7.61
N ILE A 9 0.67 -0.92 -8.27
CA ILE A 9 -0.78 -1.17 -8.28
C ILE A 9 -1.10 -2.43 -9.07
N LYS A 10 -0.40 -2.65 -10.20
CA LYS A 10 -0.54 -3.89 -10.99
C LYS A 10 -0.13 -5.11 -10.17
N PHE A 11 0.97 -5.02 -9.41
CA PHE A 11 1.41 -6.10 -8.53
C PHE A 11 0.40 -6.41 -7.42
N ILE A 12 -0.19 -5.37 -6.82
CA ILE A 12 -1.26 -5.54 -5.83
C ILE A 12 -2.43 -6.28 -6.44
N ARG A 13 -2.95 -5.80 -7.58
CA ARG A 13 -4.09 -6.42 -8.26
C ARG A 13 -3.80 -7.86 -8.68
N TYR A 14 -2.59 -8.11 -9.18
CA TYR A 14 -2.15 -9.44 -9.61
C TYR A 14 -2.10 -10.40 -8.42
N ARG A 15 -1.55 -9.99 -7.27
CA ARG A 15 -1.51 -10.82 -6.06
C ARG A 15 -2.90 -11.03 -5.44
N GLN A 16 -3.72 -9.98 -5.42
CA GLN A 16 -5.13 -10.05 -4.99
C GLN A 16 -5.89 -11.12 -5.78
N HIS A 17 -5.71 -11.19 -7.10
CA HIS A 17 -6.34 -12.22 -7.96
C HIS A 17 -6.01 -13.66 -7.54
N PHE A 18 -4.79 -13.93 -7.08
CA PHE A 18 -4.45 -15.27 -6.60
C PHE A 18 -5.06 -15.54 -5.23
N ILE A 19 -5.05 -14.57 -4.32
CA ILE A 19 -5.64 -14.72 -2.98
C ILE A 19 -7.16 -14.94 -3.07
N GLU A 20 -7.84 -14.26 -4.00
CA GLU A 20 -9.27 -14.49 -4.26
C GLU A 20 -9.54 -15.91 -4.77
N LYS A 21 -8.63 -16.49 -5.54
CA LYS A 21 -8.76 -17.87 -6.03
C LYS A 21 -8.47 -18.94 -4.98
N THR A 22 -7.53 -18.68 -4.08
CA THR A 22 -7.20 -19.60 -2.98
C THR A 22 -8.15 -19.44 -1.80
N ASP A 23 -8.88 -18.33 -1.74
CA ASP A 23 -9.79 -17.92 -0.66
C ASP A 23 -9.12 -17.72 0.72
N GLU A 24 -7.79 -17.80 0.75
CA GLU A 24 -6.97 -17.52 1.92
C GLU A 24 -5.56 -17.12 1.48
N GLY A 25 -4.90 -16.30 2.30
CA GLY A 25 -3.52 -15.92 2.06
C GLY A 25 -3.11 -14.64 2.75
N ILE A 26 -1.79 -14.38 2.71
CA ILE A 26 -1.18 -13.15 3.20
C ILE A 26 -0.38 -12.53 2.06
N LEU A 27 -0.61 -11.24 1.82
CA LEU A 27 0.19 -10.42 0.92
C LEU A 27 0.98 -9.42 1.76
N ALA A 28 2.31 -9.49 1.73
CA ALA A 28 3.19 -8.58 2.46
C ALA A 28 4.26 -8.00 1.54
N TYR A 29 4.37 -6.67 1.46
CA TYR A 29 5.34 -5.98 0.60
C TYR A 29 5.53 -4.52 1.02
N ILE A 30 6.64 -3.92 0.56
CA ILE A 30 6.89 -2.48 0.68
C ILE A 30 6.57 -1.83 -0.67
N SER A 31 5.80 -0.75 -0.66
CA SER A 31 5.48 0.00 -1.89
C SER A 31 5.40 1.50 -1.65
N ASN A 32 5.25 2.26 -2.74
CA ASN A 32 4.87 3.66 -2.69
C ASN A 32 3.62 3.86 -1.81
N ASN A 33 3.66 4.82 -0.89
CA ASN A 33 2.60 5.09 0.08
C ASN A 33 1.44 5.95 -0.46
N SER A 34 1.53 6.44 -1.70
CA SER A 34 0.53 7.34 -2.30
C SER A 34 -0.88 6.76 -2.39
N PHE A 35 -1.05 5.43 -2.31
CA PHE A 35 -2.37 4.81 -2.28
C PHE A 35 -3.13 5.04 -0.96
N ILE A 36 -2.43 5.37 0.12
CA ILE A 36 -3.01 5.58 1.46
C ILE A 36 -3.91 6.81 1.44
N ASP A 37 -3.39 7.96 0.98
CA ASP A 37 -4.09 9.25 1.04
C ASP A 37 -4.48 9.82 -0.33
N GLY A 38 -3.95 9.27 -1.43
CA GLY A 38 -4.23 9.75 -2.77
C GLY A 38 -5.72 9.66 -3.15
N ILE A 39 -6.27 10.76 -3.65
CA ILE A 39 -7.69 10.90 -4.02
C ILE A 39 -8.10 9.85 -5.07
N ILE A 40 -7.26 9.67 -6.08
CA ILE A 40 -7.49 8.74 -7.20
C ILE A 40 -7.49 7.26 -6.78
N HIS A 41 -6.90 6.93 -5.62
CA HIS A 41 -6.79 5.56 -5.11
C HIS A 41 -7.99 5.16 -4.24
N ARG A 42 -9.02 6.02 -4.12
CA ARG A 42 -10.21 5.74 -3.29
C ARG A 42 -10.88 4.41 -3.63
N LYS A 43 -11.14 4.13 -4.91
CA LYS A 43 -11.75 2.86 -5.35
C LYS A 43 -10.84 1.65 -5.13
N MET A 44 -9.54 1.84 -5.24
CA MET A 44 -8.57 0.77 -4.94
C MET A 44 -8.63 0.41 -3.45
N ARG A 45 -8.67 1.40 -2.54
CA ARG A 45 -8.81 1.14 -1.11
C ARG A 45 -10.12 0.43 -0.77
N GLU A 46 -11.23 0.86 -1.38
CA GLU A 46 -12.52 0.19 -1.26
C GLU A 46 -12.44 -1.29 -1.65
N GLU A 47 -11.84 -1.58 -2.80
CA GLU A 47 -11.69 -2.96 -3.27
C GLU A 47 -10.80 -3.81 -2.35
N LEU A 48 -9.67 -3.25 -1.87
CA LEU A 48 -8.82 -3.96 -0.91
C LEU A 48 -9.58 -4.32 0.37
N MET A 49 -10.39 -3.40 0.90
CA MET A 49 -11.22 -3.65 2.09
C MET A 49 -12.31 -4.69 1.84
N ASN A 50 -12.80 -4.84 0.60
CA ASN A 50 -13.77 -5.87 0.24
C ASN A 50 -13.12 -7.26 0.15
N THR A 51 -11.87 -7.35 -0.30
CA THR A 51 -11.19 -8.63 -0.53
C THR A 51 -10.51 -9.20 0.72
N PHE A 52 -9.91 -8.35 1.56
CA PHE A 52 -9.09 -8.75 2.70
C PHE A 52 -9.79 -8.48 4.03
N ASP A 53 -9.71 -9.42 4.97
CA ASP A 53 -10.32 -9.28 6.30
C ASP A 53 -9.57 -8.31 7.21
N LYS A 54 -8.24 -8.25 7.04
CA LYS A 54 -7.38 -7.33 7.79
C LYS A 54 -6.33 -6.72 6.89
N ILE A 55 -6.14 -5.42 7.04
CA ILE A 55 -5.14 -4.64 6.33
C ILE A 55 -4.32 -3.89 7.38
N TYR A 56 -3.03 -4.16 7.42
CA TYR A 56 -2.06 -3.46 8.24
C TYR A 56 -1.18 -2.61 7.33
N ILE A 57 -1.10 -1.33 7.62
CA ILE A 57 -0.28 -0.37 6.88
C ILE A 57 0.58 0.35 7.90
N LEU A 58 1.89 0.24 7.73
CA LEU A 58 2.87 1.06 8.43
C LEU A 58 3.43 2.06 7.42
N ASP A 59 2.98 3.30 7.50
CA ASP A 59 3.51 4.39 6.68
C ASP A 59 4.90 4.78 7.19
N LEU A 60 5.89 4.72 6.32
CA LEU A 60 7.28 5.09 6.63
C LEU A 60 7.62 6.51 6.16
N HIS A 61 6.64 7.26 5.65
CA HIS A 61 6.81 8.63 5.17
C HIS A 61 7.96 8.75 4.16
N GLY A 62 8.83 9.76 4.28
CA GLY A 62 9.96 9.99 3.38
C GLY A 62 9.57 10.55 2.01
N ASN A 63 8.41 11.18 1.86
CA ASN A 63 8.01 11.82 0.61
C ASN A 63 8.62 13.21 0.49
N ALA A 64 9.78 13.29 -0.14
CA ALA A 64 10.50 14.53 -0.39
C ALA A 64 9.67 15.58 -1.17
N LYS A 65 8.72 15.14 -2.02
CA LYS A 65 7.84 16.05 -2.78
C LYS A 65 6.79 16.72 -1.91
N LYS A 66 6.33 16.03 -0.86
CA LYS A 66 5.42 16.60 0.16
C LYS A 66 6.15 17.47 1.17
N LYS A 67 7.50 17.45 1.18
CA LYS A 67 8.36 18.15 2.16
C LYS A 67 7.99 17.77 3.60
N GLU A 68 7.84 16.47 3.84
CA GLU A 68 7.58 15.93 5.17
C GLU A 68 8.71 16.26 6.15
N THR A 69 8.34 16.47 7.40
CA THR A 69 9.27 16.79 8.49
C THR A 69 9.12 15.76 9.59
N ALA A 70 10.25 15.25 10.08
CA ALA A 70 10.27 14.36 11.23
C ALA A 70 9.79 15.09 12.51
N PRO A 71 9.43 14.36 13.58
CA PRO A 71 8.96 14.95 14.83
C PRO A 71 9.93 15.94 15.49
N ASP A 72 11.22 15.83 15.18
CA ASP A 72 12.28 16.73 15.65
C ASP A 72 12.47 17.98 14.75
N GLY A 73 11.68 18.11 13.68
CA GLY A 73 11.73 19.21 12.72
C GLY A 73 12.78 19.03 11.61
N SER A 74 13.53 17.93 11.61
CA SER A 74 14.44 17.60 10.51
C SER A 74 13.67 17.14 9.26
N ILE A 75 14.38 17.04 8.13
CA ILE A 75 13.79 16.52 6.89
C ILE A 75 13.45 15.05 7.10
N ASP A 76 12.21 14.67 6.82
CA ASP A 76 11.81 13.27 6.83
C ASP A 76 12.42 12.54 5.63
N GLN A 77 13.45 11.73 5.90
CA GLN A 77 14.19 11.01 4.86
C GLN A 77 13.55 9.66 4.60
N ASN A 78 13.45 9.32 3.32
CA ASN A 78 13.02 8.00 2.93
C ASN A 78 14.02 6.93 3.36
N VAL A 79 13.51 5.74 3.71
CA VAL A 79 14.33 4.57 4.07
C VAL A 79 15.10 3.99 2.88
N PHE A 80 14.78 4.40 1.64
CA PHE A 80 15.54 4.13 0.42
C PHE A 80 16.00 5.46 -0.20
N ASP A 81 17.03 5.42 -1.05
CA ASP A 81 17.54 6.61 -1.78
C ASP A 81 16.60 7.05 -2.93
N ILE A 82 15.34 7.34 -2.61
CA ILE A 82 14.27 7.75 -3.56
C ILE A 82 13.44 8.90 -3.01
N MET A 83 12.68 9.57 -3.88
CA MET A 83 11.88 10.75 -3.52
C MET A 83 10.42 10.43 -3.11
N GLN A 84 9.92 9.25 -3.43
CA GLN A 84 8.53 8.88 -3.14
C GLN A 84 8.45 8.23 -1.76
N GLY A 85 7.46 8.62 -0.96
CA GLY A 85 7.23 7.97 0.33
C GLY A 85 6.84 6.50 0.17
N VAL A 86 7.11 5.70 1.19
CA VAL A 86 6.89 4.24 1.17
C VAL A 86 6.16 3.76 2.40
N SER A 87 5.47 2.62 2.29
CA SER A 87 4.80 1.96 3.40
C SER A 87 5.05 0.46 3.36
N ILE A 88 5.07 -0.17 4.54
CA ILE A 88 4.99 -1.62 4.69
C ILE A 88 3.52 -1.99 4.75
N ASN A 89 3.10 -2.90 3.87
CA ASN A 89 1.70 -3.29 3.72
C ASN A 89 1.57 -4.78 3.95
N ILE A 90 0.64 -5.18 4.82
CA ILE A 90 0.30 -6.58 5.09
C ILE A 90 -1.22 -6.73 4.97
N PHE A 91 -1.68 -7.50 3.99
CA PHE A 91 -3.08 -7.80 3.78
C PHE A 91 -3.34 -9.28 4.04
N VAL A 92 -4.36 -9.56 4.85
CA VAL A 92 -4.69 -10.91 5.32
C VAL A 92 -6.09 -11.26 4.89
N LYS A 93 -6.22 -12.37 4.16
CA LYS A 93 -7.49 -13.05 3.89
C LYS A 93 -7.47 -14.39 4.59
N LYS A 94 -8.46 -14.65 5.43
CA LYS A 94 -8.66 -15.92 6.12
C LYS A 94 -9.75 -16.69 5.40
N LYS A 95 -9.54 -17.99 5.28
CA LYS A 95 -10.61 -18.89 4.90
C LYS A 95 -11.76 -18.77 5.90
N GLN A 96 -12.97 -18.59 5.42
CA GLN A 96 -14.14 -18.65 6.30
C GLN A 96 -14.35 -20.12 6.67
N ASN A 97 -14.20 -20.45 7.95
CA ASN A 97 -14.62 -21.75 8.46
C ASN A 97 -16.15 -21.76 8.48
N SER A 98 -16.75 -22.63 7.65
CA SER A 98 -18.18 -22.94 7.69
C SER A 98 -18.57 -23.64 8.98
#